data_AF-A0A844ZAE8-F1
#
_entry.id   AF-A0A844ZAE8-F1
#
_cell.length_a   1.000
_cell.length_b   1.000
_cell.length_c   1.000
_cell.angle_alpha   90.00
_cell.angle_beta   90.00
_cell.angle_gamma   90.00
#
_symmetry.space_group_name_H-M   'P 1'
#
loop_
_entity.id
_entity.type
_entity.pdbx_description
1 polymer ?
#
loop_
_entity_poly.entity_id
_entity_poly.type
_entity_poly.pdbx_seq_one_letter_code
_entity_poly.pdbx_strand_id
1 'polypeptide(L)' 'MRTKPSDGAVSQPYLRKLIREHRLLDRRIDTTKAIGSAEKLKDLKRLRLRLKDRIAALLGNTPGRSVPL' A
#
# COMPACT_ATOMS: atom_id res chain seq x y z
N MET A 1 29.17 -4.94 -21.96
CA MET A 1 29.15 -5.28 -20.52
C MET A 1 28.39 -4.20 -19.77
N ARG A 2 27.23 -4.51 -19.17
CA ARG A 2 26.56 -3.63 -18.21
C ARG A 2 26.41 -4.38 -16.89
N THR A 3 26.81 -3.71 -15.84
CA THR A 3 27.22 -4.25 -14.54
C THR A 3 26.05 -4.38 -13.57
N LYS A 4 26.05 -5.53 -12.89
CA LYS A 4 25.54 -5.87 -11.55
C LYS A 4 24.01 -5.89 -11.28
N PRO A 5 23.49 -6.98 -10.69
CA PRO A 5 22.18 -7.01 -10.07
C PRO A 5 22.27 -6.34 -8.68
N SER A 6 21.87 -5.08 -8.58
CA SER A 6 21.78 -4.37 -7.29
C SER A 6 20.37 -4.52 -6.69
N ASP A 7 20.29 -5.16 -5.52
CA ASP A 7 19.21 -5.09 -4.50
C ASP A 7 17.73 -5.35 -4.89
N GLY A 8 17.43 -5.74 -6.13
CA GLY A 8 16.04 -5.88 -6.61
C GLY A 8 15.25 -7.09 -6.12
N ALA A 9 15.90 -8.08 -5.50
CA ALA A 9 15.27 -9.38 -5.21
C ALA A 9 14.38 -9.37 -3.95
N VAL A 10 14.62 -8.47 -2.98
CA VAL A 10 13.76 -8.31 -1.79
C VAL A 10 12.56 -7.40 -2.11
N SER A 11 12.77 -6.40 -2.98
CA SER A 11 11.75 -5.42 -3.38
C SER A 11 10.54 -6.07 -4.06
N GLN A 12 10.73 -7.04 -4.95
CA GLN A 12 9.60 -7.67 -5.65
C GLN A 12 8.66 -8.51 -4.77
N PRO A 13 9.14 -9.47 -3.94
CA PRO A 13 8.25 -10.26 -3.08
C PRO A 13 7.63 -9.41 -1.96
N TYR A 14 8.38 -8.46 -1.40
CA TYR A 14 7.86 -7.57 -0.36
C TYR A 14 6.81 -6.60 -0.91
N LEU A 15 7.04 -5.99 -2.08
CA LEU A 15 6.05 -5.14 -2.75
C LEU A 15 4.77 -5.91 -3.10
N ARG A 16 4.89 -7.14 -3.62
CA ARG A 16 3.74 -8.00 -3.90
C ARG A 16 2.93 -8.29 -2.64
N LYS A 17 3.59 -8.52 -1.50
CA LYS A 17 2.93 -8.69 -0.20
C LYS A 17 2.15 -7.43 0.19
N LEU A 18 2.76 -6.26 0.11
CA LEU A 18 2.11 -4.99 0.46
C LEU A 18 0.89 -4.69 -0.43
N ILE A 19 0.99 -4.93 -1.74
CA ILE A 19 -0.13 -4.77 -2.67
C ILE A 19 -1.28 -5.73 -2.33
N ARG A 20 -0.96 -6.99 -1.97
CA ARG A 20 -1.97 -7.97 -1.54
C ARG A 20 -2.66 -7.51 -0.26
N GLU A 21 -1.92 -7.06 0.73
CA GLU A 21 -2.46 -6.52 1.99
C GLU A 21 -3.34 -5.30 1.75
N HIS A 22 -2.93 -4.38 0.87
CA HIS A 22 -3.74 -3.21 0.49
C HIS A 22 -5.09 -3.63 -0.11
N ARG A 23 -5.10 -4.57 -1.05
CA ARG A 23 -6.34 -5.09 -1.66
C ARG A 23 -7.25 -5.79 -0.64
N LEU A 24 -6.68 -6.52 0.31
CA LEU A 24 -7.44 -7.15 1.38
C LEU A 24 -8.09 -6.12 2.30
N LEU A 25 -7.41 -5.00 2.56
CA LEU A 25 -7.99 -3.89 3.33
C LEU A 25 -9.10 -3.17 2.58
N ASP A 26 -8.95 -2.92 1.28
CA ASP A 26 -10.03 -2.33 0.47
C ASP A 26 -11.28 -3.21 0.54
N ARG A 27 -11.15 -4.52 0.31
CA ARG A 27 -12.29 -5.45 0.45
C ARG A 27 -12.87 -5.45 1.85
N ARG A 28 -12.05 -5.39 2.90
CA ARG A 28 -12.52 -5.29 4.29
C ARG A 28 -13.28 -3.99 4.53
N ILE A 29 -12.83 -2.87 3.99
CA ILE A 29 -13.52 -1.59 4.09
C ILE A 29 -14.88 -1.67 3.38
N ASP A 30 -14.92 -2.19 2.15
CA ASP A 30 -16.14 -2.29 1.35
C ASP A 30 -17.20 -3.22 1.98
N THR A 31 -16.74 -4.27 2.66
CA THR A 31 -17.60 -5.26 3.34
C THR A 31 -17.99 -4.83 4.76
N THR A 32 -17.33 -3.82 5.34
CA THR A 32 -17.65 -3.33 6.68
C THR A 32 -18.89 -2.42 6.62
N LYS A 33 -20.08 -3.01 6.79
CA LYS A 33 -21.38 -2.33 6.72
C LYS A 33 -22.15 -2.25 8.05
N ALA A 34 -21.58 -2.73 9.16
CA ALA A 34 -22.32 -2.81 10.42
C ALA A 34 -22.40 -1.47 11.17
N ILE A 35 -23.57 -1.18 11.75
CA ILE A 35 -23.81 -0.06 12.67
C ILE A 35 -22.82 -0.18 13.85
N GLY A 36 -22.08 0.89 14.17
CA GLY A 36 -21.00 0.89 15.15
C GLY A 36 -19.59 0.63 14.60
N SER A 37 -19.45 0.34 13.29
CA SER A 37 -18.13 0.09 12.67
C SER A 37 -17.38 1.37 12.28
N ALA A 38 -17.86 2.56 12.66
CA ALA A 38 -17.27 3.83 12.24
C ALA A 38 -15.81 3.98 12.69
N GLU A 39 -15.51 3.59 13.93
CA GLU A 39 -14.15 3.59 14.46
C GLU A 39 -13.27 2.55 13.75
N LYS A 40 -13.80 1.34 13.56
CA LYS A 40 -13.13 0.27 12.82
C LYS A 40 -12.83 0.67 11.37
N LEU A 41 -13.74 1.37 10.70
CA LEU A 41 -13.54 1.93 9.37
C LEU A 41 -12.44 3.00 9.36
N LYS A 42 -12.37 3.86 10.39
CA LYS A 42 -11.28 4.85 10.52
C LYS A 42 -9.92 4.15 10.62
N ASP A 43 -9.81 3.12 11.43
CA ASP A 43 -8.56 2.38 11.61
C ASP A 43 -8.15 1.62 10.35
N LEU A 44 -9.11 0.97 9.67
CA LEU A 44 -8.87 0.32 8.39
C LEU A 44 -8.38 1.32 7.32
N LYS A 45 -8.99 2.51 7.24
CA LYS A 45 -8.56 3.57 6.31
C LYS A 45 -7.16 4.10 6.63
N ARG A 46 -6.82 4.28 7.91
CA ARG A 46 -5.47 4.67 8.35
C ARG A 46 -4.44 3.62 7.98
N LEU A 47 -4.76 2.34 8.16
CA LEU A 47 -3.87 1.23 7.81
C LEU A 47 -3.66 1.15 6.29
N ARG A 48 -4.73 1.34 5.50
CA ARG A 48 -4.64 1.41 4.04
C ARG A 48 -3.72 2.55 3.60
N LEU A 49 -3.87 3.74 4.18
CA LEU A 49 -3.04 4.91 3.86
C LEU A 49 -1.55 4.61 4.10
N ARG A 50 -1.20 4.06 5.26
CA ARG A 50 0.19 3.67 5.58
C ARG A 50 0.76 2.64 4.59
N LEU A 51 -0.06 1.68 4.15
CA LEU A 51 0.36 0.71 3.14
C LEU A 51 0.56 1.35 1.76
N LYS A 52 -0.32 2.27 1.37
CA LYS A 52 -0.17 3.07 0.14
C LYS A 52 1.14 3.86 0.19
N ASP A 53 1.45 4.51 1.31
CA ASP A 53 2.68 5.29 1.47
C ASP A 53 3.94 4.41 1.37
N ARG A 54 3.91 3.22 1.99
CA ARG A 54 5.01 2.25 1.88
C ARG A 54 5.20 1.72 0.46
N ILE A 55 4.11 1.38 -0.23
CA ILE A 55 4.15 0.95 -1.64
C ILE A 55 4.74 2.06 -2.51
N ALA A 56 4.28 3.28 -2.31
CA ALA A 56 4.70 4.45 -3.06
C ALA A 56 6.20 4.77 -2.82
N ALA A 57 6.67 4.69 -1.57
CA ALA A 57 8.09 4.80 -1.23
C ALA A 57 8.95 3.71 -1.89
N LEU A 58 8.48 2.45 -1.93
CA LEU A 58 9.18 1.35 -2.59
C LEU A 58 9.18 1.44 -4.12
N LEU A 59 8.13 2.02 -4.69
CA LEU A 59 8.03 2.28 -6.13
C LEU A 59 8.84 3.52 -6.57
N GLY A 60 9.48 4.23 -5.63
CA GLY A 60 10.18 5.49 -5.91
C GLY A 60 9.24 6.65 -6.27
N ASN A 61 7.93 6.45 -6.08
CA ASN A 61 6.90 7.46 -6.35
C ASN A 61 6.42 8.03 -5.02
N THR A 62 7.17 8.96 -4.44
CA THR A 62 6.85 9.55 -3.13
C THR A 62 5.47 10.23 -3.16
N PRO A 63 4.48 9.80 -2.37
CA PRO A 63 3.19 10.47 -2.31
C PRO A 63 3.38 11.75 -1.49
N GLY A 64 3.45 12.86 -2.20
CA GLY A 64 3.92 14.16 -1.69
C GLY A 64 4.47 15.01 -2.83
N ARG A 65 4.92 14.38 -3.93
CA ARG A 65 5.05 15.06 -5.22
C ARG A 65 3.70 14.96 -5.94
N SER A 66 2.83 15.92 -5.66
CA SER A 66 1.67 16.23 -6.50
C SER A 66 2.17 16.55 -7.91
N VAL A 67 2.33 15.53 -8.75
CA VAL A 67 2.41 15.71 -10.20
C VAL A 67 1.04 15.33 -10.72
N PRO A 68 0.28 16.27 -11.29
CA PRO A 68 -0.98 15.96 -11.93
C PRO A 68 -0.67 15.11 -13.17
N LEU A 69 -1.35 13.98 -13.30
CA LEU A 69 -1.58 13.31 -14.58
C LEU A 69 -3.09 13.23 -14.78
#